data_AF-A0A356IJP0-F1
#
_entry.id   AF-A0A356IJP0-F1
#
_cell.length_a   1.000
_cell.length_b   1.000
_cell.length_c   1.000
_cell.angle_alpha   90.00
_cell.angle_beta   90.00
_cell.angle_gamma   90.00
#
_symmetry.space_group_name_H-M   'P 1'
#
loop_
_entity.id
_entity.type
_entity.pdbx_description
1 polymer ?
#
loop_
_entity_poly.entity_id
_entity_poly.type
_entity_poly.pdbx_seq_one_letter_code
_entity_poly.pdbx_strand_id
1 'polypeptide(L)'
;QALALEMPTTASADVFKTADFALTFSGDSTQAKLSDLLVHLDSSTLSGRVGVTDFTTQALTFDLLLDRINVDHYLPASDEGAAATDKPAAGGAAPASESLLPVELLRGLNMAGHLRANQVILQQETLNNLVLRVEAQQGVLQVTQLSTELLQGNLNGRFVLDARGARPSLTSDVDINEIELTGISSRFMADSLLSGKASLTLDAKADGNTVDELLQSALGQLHLNLDQGVLHGVNLNAVVVDALRDKLSTVEYLYPDYQEKLPRQLRKDTEISKLIADAKVENGQLIMPKFEFFTGESGIDASGRIDLLEQGFDYQFGIVLSSIERNKYLKGTRWPVRCNGQLSGAPADWCRPDIKAMGSILSQAASKAIKDKGAAELGDKVGLEAEDREQLKDEVQEKLEAEEERAKRKLQDKLDKWLKR
;
A
#
# COMPACT_ATOMS: atom_id res chain seq x y z
N GLN A 1 14.67 51.99 8.47
CA GLN A 1 15.23 51.22 7.34
C GLN A 1 14.13 50.29 6.87
N ALA A 2 13.67 50.43 5.63
CA ALA A 2 12.81 49.41 5.03
C ALA A 2 13.72 48.25 4.62
N LEU A 3 13.42 47.03 5.07
CA LEU A 3 14.07 45.83 4.55
C LEU A 3 13.64 45.72 3.09
N ALA A 4 14.58 45.83 2.14
CA ALA A 4 14.33 45.71 0.70
C ALA A 4 14.14 44.23 0.30
N LEU A 5 13.21 43.56 0.99
CA LEU A 5 12.82 42.18 0.71
C LEU A 5 11.56 42.23 -0.15
N GLU A 6 11.62 41.66 -1.35
CA GLU A 6 10.43 41.39 -2.14
C GLU A 6 9.56 40.39 -1.39
N MET A 7 8.26 40.68 -1.29
CA MET A 7 7.32 39.77 -0.63
C MET A 7 7.20 38.48 -1.46
N PRO A 8 7.29 37.30 -0.83
CA PRO A 8 7.11 36.05 -1.55
C PRO A 8 5.68 35.95 -2.09
N THR A 9 5.53 35.27 -3.22
CA THR A 9 4.21 34.90 -3.76
C THR A 9 3.56 33.85 -2.87
N THR A 10 2.35 34.11 -2.38
CA THR A 10 1.63 33.23 -1.46
C THR A 10 0.29 32.79 -2.05
N ALA A 11 -0.18 31.61 -1.66
CA ALA A 11 -1.47 31.06 -2.08
C ALA A 11 -2.64 31.85 -1.49
N SER A 12 -2.48 32.40 -0.28
CA SER A 12 -3.47 33.26 0.36
C SER A 12 -3.10 34.74 0.22
N ALA A 13 -4.09 35.60 -0.02
CA ALA A 13 -3.93 37.05 0.02
C ALA A 13 -3.94 37.61 1.47
N ASP A 14 -4.30 36.78 2.45
CA ASP A 14 -4.54 37.14 3.85
C ASP A 14 -3.37 36.82 4.79
N VAL A 15 -2.18 36.54 4.24
CA VAL A 15 -0.94 36.37 5.02
C VAL A 15 -0.08 37.62 5.04
N PHE A 16 0.81 37.69 6.03
CA PHE A 16 1.71 38.82 6.30
C PHE A 16 0.97 40.14 6.58
N LYS A 17 -0.19 40.08 7.27
CA LYS A 17 -0.99 41.26 7.62
C LYS A 17 -0.59 41.85 8.96
N THR A 18 -0.30 40.99 9.93
CA THR A 18 0.07 41.42 11.29
C THR A 18 1.32 40.70 11.74
N ALA A 19 2.29 41.46 12.24
CA ALA A 19 3.48 40.92 12.85
C ALA A 19 3.89 41.79 14.03
N ASP A 20 4.10 41.16 15.18
CA ASP A 20 4.74 41.79 16.32
C ASP A 20 5.64 40.78 17.04
N PHE A 21 6.64 41.29 17.76
CA PHE A 21 7.58 40.45 18.46
C PHE A 21 8.08 41.13 19.74
N ALA A 22 8.31 40.31 20.76
CA ALA A 22 9.02 40.66 21.98
C ALA A 22 10.15 39.64 22.20
N LEU A 23 11.32 40.12 22.62
CA LEU A 23 12.47 39.27 22.90
C LEU A 23 13.43 39.95 23.88
N THR A 24 14.19 39.12 24.59
CA THR A 24 15.37 39.52 25.36
C THR A 24 16.62 39.12 24.59
N PHE A 25 17.43 40.10 24.20
CA PHE A 25 18.70 39.87 23.51
C PHE A 25 19.89 39.94 24.47
N SER A 26 20.79 38.97 24.38
CA SER A 26 22.11 39.01 25.01
C SER A 26 23.17 38.39 24.10
N GLY A 27 24.41 38.85 24.18
CA GLY A 27 25.50 38.33 23.34
C GLY A 27 26.82 39.04 23.56
N ASP A 28 27.88 38.48 22.97
CA ASP A 28 29.23 39.02 22.92
C ASP A 28 29.81 38.86 21.50
N SER A 29 31.13 38.99 21.31
CA SER A 29 31.77 38.86 19.99
C SER A 29 31.74 37.46 19.39
N THR A 30 31.37 36.44 20.17
CA THR A 30 31.42 35.01 19.78
C THR A 30 30.05 34.36 19.68
N GLN A 31 29.07 34.83 20.46
CA GLN A 31 27.74 34.23 20.56
C GLN A 31 26.65 35.28 20.72
N ALA A 32 25.41 34.91 20.36
CA ALA A 32 24.21 35.68 20.67
C ALA A 32 23.05 34.77 21.06
N LYS A 33 22.15 35.29 21.89
CA LYS A 33 20.99 34.58 22.41
C LYS A 33 19.76 35.50 22.39
N LEU A 34 18.68 34.97 21.86
CA LEU A 34 17.32 35.47 21.95
C LEU A 34 16.57 34.61 22.97
N SER A 35 16.29 35.17 24.13
CA SER A 35 15.48 34.53 25.19
C SER A 35 14.11 35.19 25.27
N ASP A 36 13.14 34.50 25.87
CA ASP A 36 11.77 35.01 26.02
C ASP A 36 11.18 35.49 24.69
N LEU A 37 11.55 34.80 23.60
CA LEU A 37 11.04 35.12 22.27
C LEU A 37 9.53 34.88 22.29
N LEU A 38 8.78 35.89 21.87
CA LEU A 38 7.36 35.82 21.60
C LEU A 38 7.13 36.54 20.27
N VAL A 39 6.64 35.83 19.27
CA VAL A 39 6.34 36.36 17.94
C VAL A 39 4.89 36.06 17.65
N HIS A 40 4.12 37.08 17.31
CA HIS A 40 2.79 36.95 16.74
C HIS A 40 2.89 37.25 15.25
N LEU A 41 2.46 36.30 14.42
CA LEU A 41 2.38 36.43 12.96
C LEU A 41 0.98 35.99 12.53
N ASP A 42 0.20 36.91 12.00
CA ASP A 42 -1.20 36.69 11.63
C ASP A 42 -1.99 36.02 12.78
N SER A 43 -2.43 34.78 12.61
CA SER A 43 -3.16 34.01 13.64
C SER A 43 -2.28 33.11 14.52
N SER A 44 -0.96 33.17 14.32
CA SER A 44 0.05 32.27 14.90
C SER A 44 0.88 32.97 15.97
N THR A 45 1.24 32.22 17.01
CA THR A 45 2.09 32.61 18.12
C THR A 45 3.24 31.61 18.23
N LEU A 46 4.46 32.10 18.04
CA LEU A 46 5.70 31.35 18.27
C LEU A 46 6.35 31.87 19.55
N SER A 47 6.78 30.97 20.42
CA SER A 47 7.48 31.32 21.65
C SER A 47 8.72 30.46 21.86
N GLY A 48 9.69 30.96 22.62
CA GLY A 48 10.82 30.15 23.07
C GLY A 48 12.15 30.87 23.05
N ARG A 49 13.18 30.21 22.52
CA ARG A 49 14.55 30.72 22.51
C ARG A 49 15.30 30.27 21.26
N VAL A 50 16.18 31.15 20.81
CA VAL A 50 17.10 30.92 19.69
C VAL A 50 18.48 31.44 20.10
N GLY A 51 19.55 30.81 19.67
CA GLY A 51 20.89 31.30 19.94
C GLY A 51 21.89 30.87 18.89
N VAL A 52 22.85 31.73 18.58
CA VAL A 52 24.04 31.40 17.83
C VAL A 52 25.17 31.19 18.84
N THR A 53 25.68 29.97 18.98
CA THR A 53 26.70 29.63 19.98
C THR A 53 28.12 29.93 19.51
N ASP A 54 28.33 30.04 18.20
CA ASP A 54 29.58 30.46 17.58
C ASP A 54 29.30 31.09 16.21
N PHE A 55 29.59 32.38 16.07
CA PHE A 55 29.43 33.11 14.80
C PHE A 55 30.37 32.64 13.68
N THR A 56 31.53 32.08 14.02
CA THR A 56 32.52 31.59 13.05
C THR A 56 31.99 30.36 12.33
N THR A 57 31.40 29.44 13.09
CA THR A 57 30.81 28.20 12.56
C THR A 57 29.32 28.31 12.29
N GLN A 58 28.70 29.47 12.57
CA GLN A 58 27.27 29.75 12.44
C GLN A 58 26.39 28.72 13.18
N ALA A 59 26.88 28.22 14.32
CA ALA A 59 26.20 27.18 15.09
C ALA A 59 24.89 27.70 15.71
N LEU A 60 23.76 27.31 15.16
CA LEU A 60 22.42 27.74 15.60
C LEU A 60 21.81 26.74 16.58
N THR A 61 21.16 27.24 17.62
CA THR A 61 20.36 26.46 18.56
C THR A 61 18.97 27.04 18.71
N PHE A 62 17.95 26.20 18.85
CA PHE A 62 16.60 26.68 19.09
C PHE A 62 15.75 25.70 19.92
N ASP A 63 14.83 26.25 20.71
CA ASP A 63 13.80 25.52 21.43
C ASP A 63 12.53 26.36 21.36
N LEU A 64 11.61 25.94 20.49
CA LEU A 64 10.49 26.73 20.03
C LEU A 64 9.18 25.98 20.26
N LEU A 65 8.14 26.73 20.62
CA LEU A 65 6.76 26.28 20.74
C LEU A 65 5.86 27.17 19.88
N LEU A 66 5.21 26.57 18.90
CA LEU A 66 4.24 27.19 18.02
C LEU A 66 2.82 26.76 18.43
N ASP A 67 1.88 27.70 18.50
CA ASP A 67 0.49 27.35 18.81
C ASP A 67 -0.20 26.68 17.61
N ARG A 68 -0.27 27.35 16.47
CA ARG A 68 -0.90 26.91 15.24
C ARG A 68 -0.27 27.61 14.06
N ILE A 69 -0.18 26.93 12.93
CA ILE A 69 0.13 27.59 11.66
C ILE A 69 -0.56 26.84 10.52
N ASN A 70 -1.06 27.58 9.54
CA ASN A 70 -1.43 27.00 8.26
C ASN A 70 -0.33 27.33 7.25
N VAL A 71 0.54 26.36 6.98
CA VAL A 71 1.69 26.51 6.08
C VAL A 71 1.23 26.70 4.64
N ASP A 72 0.09 26.10 4.26
CA ASP A 72 -0.46 26.17 2.90
C ASP A 72 -0.74 27.61 2.46
N HIS A 73 -1.08 28.48 3.41
CA HIS A 73 -1.30 29.89 3.12
C HIS A 73 -0.02 30.64 2.70
N TYR A 74 1.16 30.16 3.10
CA TYR A 74 2.46 30.78 2.86
C TYR A 74 3.23 30.15 1.70
N LEU A 75 2.78 29.00 1.19
CA LEU A 75 3.34 28.39 0.00
C LEU A 75 2.87 29.13 -1.26
N PRO A 76 3.62 29.11 -2.37
CA PRO A 76 3.11 29.56 -3.66
C PRO A 76 1.80 28.83 -4.00
N ALA A 77 0.88 29.49 -4.71
CA ALA A 77 -0.33 28.81 -5.19
C ALA A 77 0.07 27.59 -6.04
N SER A 78 -0.43 26.41 -5.67
CA SER A 78 -0.30 25.23 -6.52
C SER A 78 -1.16 25.43 -7.78
N ASP A 79 -0.60 25.14 -8.96
CA ASP A 79 -1.34 25.13 -10.24
C ASP A 79 -2.29 23.90 -10.32
N GLU A 80 -3.06 23.62 -9.27
CA GLU A 80 -4.02 22.50 -9.22
C GLU A 80 -5.41 22.89 -9.79
N GLY A 81 -5.47 23.95 -10.60
CA GLY A 81 -6.68 24.44 -11.26
C GLY A 81 -6.87 23.98 -12.72
N ALA A 82 -5.92 23.25 -13.30
CA ALA A 82 -5.97 22.84 -14.71
C ALA A 82 -6.02 21.32 -14.91
N ALA A 83 -6.94 20.63 -14.22
CA ALA A 83 -7.29 19.25 -14.57
C ALA A 83 -8.72 18.88 -14.14
N ALA A 84 -9.70 19.67 -14.57
CA ALA A 84 -11.07 19.20 -14.73
C ALA A 84 -11.51 19.63 -16.13
N THR A 85 -11.73 18.65 -17.01
CA THR A 85 -11.97 18.77 -18.47
C THR A 85 -10.72 18.87 -19.35
N ASP A 86 -9.91 17.81 -19.38
CA ASP A 86 -9.68 17.11 -20.66
C ASP A 86 -9.00 15.75 -20.44
N LYS A 87 -9.47 14.77 -21.21
CA LYS A 87 -8.99 13.40 -21.26
C LYS A 87 -7.47 13.37 -21.55
N PRO A 88 -6.62 12.66 -20.78
CA PRO A 88 -5.22 12.52 -21.16
C PRO A 88 -5.13 11.65 -22.41
N ALA A 89 -4.76 12.27 -23.53
CA ALA A 89 -4.20 11.54 -24.65
C ALA A 89 -2.82 11.00 -24.22
N ALA A 90 -2.61 9.71 -24.42
CA ALA A 90 -1.33 9.06 -24.21
C ALA A 90 -0.23 9.77 -25.03
N GLY A 91 0.86 10.15 -24.36
CA GLY A 91 2.07 10.68 -25.00
C GLY A 91 2.40 12.11 -24.59
N GLY A 92 2.97 12.29 -23.41
CA GLY A 92 3.60 13.53 -22.97
C GLY A 92 4.66 13.21 -21.93
N ALA A 93 5.91 13.55 -22.21
CA ALA A 93 7.05 13.32 -21.33
C ALA A 93 6.79 13.91 -19.94
N ALA A 94 7.19 13.17 -18.90
CA ALA A 94 7.17 13.64 -17.52
C ALA A 94 7.88 15.00 -17.41
N PRO A 95 7.36 15.95 -16.61
CA PRO A 95 8.06 17.20 -16.36
C PRO A 95 9.46 16.87 -15.80
N ALA A 96 10.48 17.58 -16.27
CA ALA A 96 11.85 17.39 -15.83
C ALA A 96 11.91 17.38 -14.30
N SER A 97 12.44 16.30 -13.71
CA SER A 97 12.45 16.06 -12.28
C SER A 97 13.21 17.20 -11.57
N GLU A 98 12.50 18.10 -10.92
CA GLU A 98 13.10 19.22 -10.19
C GLU A 98 13.90 18.69 -8.98
N SER A 99 15.04 19.32 -8.72
CA SER A 99 15.89 19.02 -7.56
C SER A 99 15.11 19.29 -6.27
N LEU A 100 14.97 18.27 -5.42
CA LEU A 100 14.20 18.34 -4.18
C LEU A 100 14.92 19.09 -3.06
N LEU A 101 16.24 18.92 -2.95
CA LEU A 101 17.01 19.36 -1.80
C LEU A 101 18.01 20.45 -2.19
N PRO A 102 18.12 21.55 -1.41
CA PRO A 102 19.18 22.54 -1.57
C PRO A 102 20.49 22.02 -0.95
N VAL A 103 21.14 21.08 -1.64
CA VAL A 103 22.30 20.32 -1.13
C VAL A 103 23.43 21.22 -0.60
N GLU A 104 23.74 22.32 -1.28
CA GLU A 104 24.81 23.23 -0.82
C GLU A 104 24.45 23.96 0.48
N LEU A 105 23.17 24.30 0.68
CA LEU A 105 22.69 24.89 1.93
C LEU A 105 22.76 23.87 3.07
N LEU A 106 22.39 22.62 2.80
CA LEU A 106 22.47 21.53 3.77
C LEU A 106 23.91 21.22 4.21
N ARG A 107 24.89 21.36 3.30
CA ARG A 107 26.32 21.18 3.62
C ARG A 107 26.86 22.23 4.59
N GLY A 108 26.40 23.47 4.47
CA GLY A 108 26.80 24.57 5.35
C GLY A 108 26.01 24.64 6.66
N LEU A 109 24.92 23.87 6.79
CA LEU A 109 24.03 23.94 7.94
C LEU A 109 24.72 23.41 9.20
N ASN A 110 24.73 24.23 10.25
CA ASN A 110 25.23 23.90 11.58
C ASN A 110 24.17 24.30 12.61
N MET A 111 23.32 23.36 13.01
CA MET A 111 22.23 23.66 13.93
C MET A 111 21.84 22.47 14.82
N ALA A 112 21.28 22.75 15.98
CA ALA A 112 20.61 21.76 16.81
C ALA A 112 19.37 22.38 17.46
N GLY A 113 18.21 21.76 17.34
CA GLY A 113 17.01 22.37 17.88
C GLY A 113 15.82 21.45 18.08
N HIS A 114 14.86 21.99 18.81
CA HIS A 114 13.62 21.35 19.18
C HIS A 114 12.46 22.29 18.84
N LEU A 115 11.57 21.83 17.98
CA LEU A 115 10.34 22.53 17.63
C LEU A 115 9.16 21.69 18.11
N ARG A 116 8.26 22.33 18.85
CA ARG A 116 6.95 21.81 19.18
C ARG A 116 5.89 22.68 18.53
N ALA A 117 4.84 22.08 17.97
CA ALA A 117 3.70 22.81 17.46
C ALA A 117 2.39 22.12 17.87
N ASN A 118 1.43 22.86 18.42
CA ASN A 118 0.16 22.22 18.80
C ASN A 118 -0.66 21.84 17.56
N GLN A 119 -0.63 22.67 16.52
CA GLN A 119 -1.29 22.39 15.24
C GLN A 119 -0.50 22.94 14.04
N VAL A 120 -0.31 22.13 13.01
CA VAL A 120 0.27 22.53 11.72
C VAL A 120 -0.65 22.03 10.63
N ILE A 121 -1.11 22.92 9.74
CA ILE A 121 -1.81 22.52 8.53
C ILE A 121 -0.80 22.59 7.38
N LEU A 122 -0.58 21.45 6.72
CA LEU A 122 0.36 21.30 5.60
C LEU A 122 -0.24 20.35 4.56
N GLN A 123 -0.30 20.78 3.31
CA GLN A 123 -0.96 20.08 2.20
C GLN A 123 -2.37 19.59 2.55
N GLN A 124 -3.14 20.50 3.16
CA GLN A 124 -4.50 20.29 3.69
C GLN A 124 -4.59 19.24 4.81
N GLU A 125 -3.45 18.69 5.27
CA GLU A 125 -3.40 17.75 6.39
C GLU A 125 -3.17 18.50 7.69
N THR A 126 -3.96 18.15 8.70
CA THR A 126 -3.82 18.69 10.05
C THR A 126 -2.94 17.76 10.86
N LEU A 127 -1.75 18.26 11.21
CA LEU A 127 -0.80 17.64 12.13
C LEU A 127 -0.99 18.24 13.51
N ASN A 128 -1.34 17.43 14.50
CA ASN A 128 -1.49 17.88 15.89
C ASN A 128 -0.29 17.40 16.73
N ASN A 129 0.02 18.17 17.77
CA ASN A 129 1.06 17.83 18.75
C ASN A 129 2.41 17.46 18.10
N LEU A 130 2.81 18.21 17.07
CA LEU A 130 4.06 17.98 16.36
C LEU A 130 5.25 18.19 17.29
N VAL A 131 6.17 17.23 17.31
CA VAL A 131 7.48 17.31 17.97
C VAL A 131 8.54 16.99 16.92
N LEU A 132 9.47 17.93 16.73
CA LEU A 132 10.59 17.81 15.82
C LEU A 132 11.90 18.11 16.56
N ARG A 133 12.82 17.16 16.58
CA ARG A 133 14.20 17.36 17.05
C ARG A 133 15.15 17.15 15.89
N VAL A 134 15.96 18.16 15.61
CA VAL A 134 16.84 18.20 14.44
C VAL A 134 18.26 18.59 14.84
N GLU A 135 19.24 17.98 14.19
CA GLU A 135 20.65 18.28 14.30
C GLU A 135 21.25 18.27 12.90
N ALA A 136 21.99 19.31 12.53
CA ALA A 136 22.69 19.39 11.26
C ALA A 136 24.11 19.85 11.50
N GLN A 137 25.08 19.12 10.97
CA GLN A 137 26.49 19.51 11.05
C GLN A 137 27.28 18.83 9.95
N GLN A 138 28.21 19.57 9.32
CA GLN A 138 29.16 19.02 8.33
C GLN A 138 28.48 18.25 7.19
N GLY A 139 27.33 18.75 6.72
CA GLY A 139 26.55 18.14 5.63
C GLY A 139 25.80 16.87 5.97
N VAL A 140 25.61 16.58 7.27
CA VAL A 140 24.68 15.54 7.73
C VAL A 140 23.55 16.20 8.51
N LEU A 141 22.32 16.03 8.04
CA LEU A 141 21.09 16.46 8.72
C LEU A 141 20.42 15.23 9.34
N GLN A 142 20.13 15.28 10.63
CA GLN A 142 19.49 14.23 11.39
C GLN A 142 18.21 14.79 12.00
N VAL A 143 17.08 14.15 11.71
CA VAL A 143 15.85 14.29 12.48
C VAL A 143 15.84 13.14 13.47
N THR A 144 16.22 13.41 14.72
CA THR A 144 16.34 12.39 15.76
C THR A 144 15.00 12.04 16.39
N GLN A 145 14.00 12.91 16.22
CA GLN A 145 12.61 12.66 16.60
C GLN A 145 11.68 13.48 15.71
N LEU A 146 10.80 12.81 15.00
CA LEU A 146 9.55 13.34 14.46
C LEU A 146 8.41 12.59 15.16
N SER A 147 7.44 13.30 15.73
CA SER A 147 6.22 12.70 16.29
C SER A 147 5.04 13.63 16.07
N THR A 148 3.89 13.11 15.63
CA THR A 148 2.67 13.90 15.44
C THR A 148 1.43 13.01 15.37
N GLU A 149 0.28 13.57 15.71
CA GLU A 149 -1.03 12.97 15.48
C GLU A 149 -1.59 13.48 14.14
N LEU A 150 -1.93 12.56 13.25
CA LEU A 150 -2.52 12.86 11.94
C LEU A 150 -3.49 11.75 11.55
N LEU A 151 -4.52 12.08 10.75
CA LEU A 151 -5.45 11.10 10.20
C LEU A 151 -6.05 10.14 11.25
N GLN A 152 -6.35 10.65 12.45
CA GLN A 152 -6.85 9.89 13.61
C GLN A 152 -5.86 8.88 14.24
N GLY A 153 -4.66 8.79 13.68
CA GLY A 153 -3.57 7.96 14.16
C GLY A 153 -2.39 8.79 14.65
N ASN A 154 -1.23 8.15 14.69
CA ASN A 154 0.03 8.80 15.03
C ASN A 154 1.15 8.37 14.07
N LEU A 155 2.13 9.25 13.91
CA LEU A 155 3.36 9.00 13.16
C LEU A 155 4.54 9.33 14.07
N ASN A 156 5.50 8.42 14.09
CA ASN A 156 6.83 8.61 14.66
C ASN A 156 7.86 8.36 13.56
N GLY A 157 8.96 9.10 13.56
CA GLY A 157 9.99 8.90 12.56
C GLY A 157 11.34 9.47 12.93
N ARG A 158 12.36 8.92 12.27
CA ARG A 158 13.76 9.35 12.33
C ARG A 158 14.32 9.37 10.92
N PHE A 159 15.11 10.40 10.62
CA PHE A 159 15.66 10.59 9.29
C PHE A 159 17.13 11.00 9.38
N VAL A 160 17.95 10.48 8.48
CA VAL A 160 19.33 10.92 8.29
C VAL A 160 19.55 11.22 6.82
N LEU A 161 19.88 12.47 6.51
CA LEU A 161 20.22 12.94 5.19
C LEU A 161 21.72 13.29 5.15
N ASP A 162 22.48 12.52 4.39
CA ASP A 162 23.90 12.75 4.13
C ASP A 162 24.07 13.44 2.78
N ALA A 163 24.37 14.74 2.83
CA ALA A 163 24.58 15.61 1.67
C ALA A 163 26.06 15.72 1.27
N ARG A 164 26.98 14.99 1.92
CA ARG A 164 28.44 15.13 1.69
C ARG A 164 28.86 14.59 0.31
N GLY A 165 28.16 13.59 -0.19
CA GLY A 165 28.39 13.00 -1.51
C GLY A 165 27.85 13.87 -2.66
N ALA A 166 28.24 13.52 -3.89
CA ALA A 166 27.64 14.09 -5.10
C ALA A 166 26.16 13.69 -5.26
N ARG A 167 25.80 12.49 -4.79
CA ARG A 167 24.43 12.01 -4.64
C ARG A 167 24.10 11.96 -3.14
N PRO A 168 23.13 12.76 -2.66
CA PRO A 168 22.70 12.68 -1.27
C PRO A 168 22.11 11.31 -0.93
N SER A 169 22.31 10.87 0.32
CA SER A 169 21.78 9.61 0.84
C SER A 169 20.78 9.88 1.95
N LEU A 170 19.57 9.32 1.86
CA LEU A 170 18.51 9.42 2.85
C LEU A 170 18.30 8.06 3.51
N THR A 171 18.37 8.01 4.83
CA THR A 171 17.95 6.87 5.66
C THR A 171 16.71 7.27 6.45
N SER A 172 15.70 6.42 6.46
CA SER A 172 14.41 6.66 7.11
C SER A 172 13.99 5.47 7.95
N ASP A 173 13.50 5.75 9.14
CA ASP A 173 12.88 4.82 10.08
C ASP A 173 11.55 5.47 10.48
N VAL A 174 10.44 4.86 10.10
CA VAL A 174 9.10 5.45 10.24
C VAL A 174 8.15 4.41 10.81
N ASP A 175 7.36 4.83 11.78
CA ASP A 175 6.34 4.04 12.45
C ASP A 175 5.03 4.85 12.44
N ILE A 176 4.00 4.31 11.79
CA ILE A 176 2.67 4.91 11.67
C ILE A 176 1.69 3.93 12.29
N ASN A 177 0.81 4.42 13.16
CA ASN A 177 -0.20 3.59 13.82
C ASN A 177 -1.61 4.12 13.59
N GLU A 178 -2.50 3.22 13.19
CA GLU A 178 -3.96 3.43 13.15
C GLU A 178 -4.40 4.67 12.33
N ILE A 179 -3.73 4.98 11.21
CA ILE A 179 -4.16 6.06 10.31
C ILE A 179 -5.38 5.66 9.49
N GLU A 180 -6.34 6.58 9.36
CA GLU A 180 -7.53 6.39 8.53
C GLU A 180 -7.21 6.62 7.04
N LEU A 181 -7.33 5.57 6.23
CA LEU A 181 -6.93 5.59 4.82
C LEU A 181 -7.91 6.34 3.90
N THR A 182 -9.16 6.53 4.33
CA THR A 182 -10.20 7.12 3.49
C THR A 182 -9.79 8.49 2.92
N GLY A 183 -9.19 9.35 3.75
CA GLY A 183 -8.69 10.67 3.34
C GLY A 183 -7.57 10.57 2.30
N ILE A 184 -6.61 9.66 2.51
CA ILE A 184 -5.48 9.45 1.60
C ILE A 184 -5.97 8.90 0.25
N SER A 185 -6.81 7.85 0.27
CA SER A 185 -7.26 7.16 -0.94
C SER A 185 -8.02 8.09 -1.89
N SER A 186 -8.81 9.00 -1.34
CA SER A 186 -9.59 9.98 -2.10
C SER A 186 -8.75 10.96 -2.93
N ARG A 187 -7.48 11.19 -2.54
CA ARG A 187 -6.56 12.08 -3.26
C ARG A 187 -6.04 11.48 -4.56
N PHE A 188 -5.96 10.15 -4.62
CA PHE A 188 -5.45 9.42 -5.78
C PHE A 188 -6.58 8.92 -6.70
N MET A 189 -7.78 8.67 -6.14
CA MET A 189 -8.92 8.15 -6.90
C MET A 189 -10.26 8.68 -6.39
N ALA A 190 -11.17 9.04 -7.31
CA ALA A 190 -12.47 9.66 -7.00
C ALA A 190 -13.39 8.84 -6.07
N ASP A 191 -13.28 7.50 -6.07
CA ASP A 191 -14.15 6.60 -5.31
C ASP A 191 -13.48 6.02 -4.04
N SER A 192 -12.31 6.53 -3.62
CA SER A 192 -11.54 6.00 -2.48
C SER A 192 -11.39 4.47 -2.52
N LEU A 193 -10.47 3.99 -3.37
CA LEU A 193 -10.26 2.55 -3.61
C LEU A 193 -10.14 1.72 -2.32
N LEU A 194 -9.48 2.26 -1.29
CA LEU A 194 -9.20 1.55 -0.05
C LEU A 194 -9.55 2.44 1.15
N SER A 195 -10.37 1.90 2.05
CA SER A 195 -10.66 2.50 3.37
C SER A 195 -10.27 1.53 4.49
N GLY A 196 -10.23 2.02 5.73
CA GLY A 196 -9.85 1.27 6.92
C GLY A 196 -8.68 1.92 7.67
N LYS A 197 -8.23 1.24 8.72
CA LYS A 197 -7.14 1.72 9.57
C LYS A 197 -5.85 1.00 9.27
N ALA A 198 -4.82 1.75 8.90
CA ALA A 198 -3.52 1.19 8.57
C ALA A 198 -2.47 1.53 9.63
N SER A 199 -1.60 0.56 9.90
CA SER A 199 -0.35 0.75 10.63
C SER A 199 0.81 0.29 9.75
N LEU A 200 1.92 1.01 9.79
CA LEU A 200 3.06 0.84 8.89
C LEU A 200 4.36 1.01 9.67
N THR A 201 5.30 0.07 9.52
CA THR A 201 6.71 0.32 9.85
C THR A 201 7.54 0.30 8.58
N LEU A 202 8.48 1.22 8.45
CA LEU A 202 9.35 1.37 7.29
C LEU A 202 10.79 1.62 7.74
N ASP A 203 11.69 0.77 7.26
CA ASP A 203 13.13 0.94 7.33
C ASP A 203 13.68 1.03 5.91
N ALA A 204 14.17 2.20 5.50
CA ALA A 204 14.61 2.40 4.11
C ALA A 204 15.84 3.27 3.98
N LYS A 205 16.61 3.01 2.92
CA LYS A 205 17.70 3.86 2.45
C LYS A 205 17.52 4.15 0.96
N ALA A 206 17.75 5.39 0.55
CA ALA A 206 17.69 5.82 -0.85
C ALA A 206 18.80 6.84 -1.15
N ASP A 207 19.21 6.93 -2.41
CA ASP A 207 20.25 7.83 -2.90
C ASP A 207 19.76 8.64 -4.11
N GLY A 208 19.74 9.97 -3.99
CA GLY A 208 19.22 10.82 -5.05
C GLY A 208 18.78 12.20 -4.57
N ASN A 209 18.44 13.05 -5.53
CA ASN A 209 17.92 14.39 -5.28
C ASN A 209 16.66 14.70 -6.10
N THR A 210 16.02 13.67 -6.65
CA THR A 210 14.72 13.73 -7.32
C THR A 210 13.84 12.60 -6.82
N VAL A 211 12.53 12.71 -7.00
CA VAL A 211 11.58 11.65 -6.58
C VAL A 211 11.93 10.33 -7.28
N ASP A 212 12.16 10.35 -8.58
CA ASP A 212 12.48 9.16 -9.38
C ASP A 212 13.79 8.52 -8.94
N GLU A 213 14.85 9.30 -8.70
CA GLU A 213 16.13 8.78 -8.22
C GLU A 213 15.99 8.11 -6.85
N LEU A 214 15.21 8.72 -5.95
CA LEU A 214 14.97 8.17 -4.62
C LEU A 214 14.17 6.87 -4.71
N LEU A 215 13.07 6.83 -5.47
CA LEU A 215 12.26 5.62 -5.66
C LEU A 215 13.08 4.50 -6.32
N GLN A 216 13.87 4.82 -7.34
CA GLN A 216 14.65 3.84 -8.08
C GLN A 216 15.82 3.28 -7.27
N SER A 217 16.45 4.09 -6.41
CA SER A 217 17.57 3.66 -5.55
C SER A 217 17.13 3.10 -4.20
N ALA A 218 15.85 3.26 -3.83
CA ALA A 218 15.35 2.83 -2.53
C ALA A 218 15.57 1.34 -2.30
N LEU A 219 16.11 1.03 -1.12
CA LEU A 219 16.25 -0.30 -0.55
C LEU A 219 15.67 -0.25 0.86
N GLY A 220 14.61 -1.01 1.10
CA GLY A 220 13.93 -0.99 2.39
C GLY A 220 13.01 -2.16 2.65
N GLN A 221 12.63 -2.28 3.92
CA GLN A 221 11.64 -3.25 4.41
C GLN A 221 10.46 -2.48 4.98
N LEU A 222 9.27 -3.03 4.77
CA LEU A 222 8.01 -2.40 5.15
C LEU A 222 7.09 -3.47 5.73
N HIS A 223 6.55 -3.22 6.92
CA HIS A 223 5.52 -4.05 7.53
C HIS A 223 4.22 -3.26 7.56
N LEU A 224 3.17 -3.79 6.93
CA LEU A 224 1.86 -3.17 6.83
C LEU A 224 0.84 -4.04 7.56
N ASN A 225 0.03 -3.42 8.41
CA ASN A 225 -1.21 -3.98 8.91
C ASN A 225 -2.37 -3.08 8.51
N LEU A 226 -3.48 -3.67 8.07
CA LEU A 226 -4.73 -2.97 7.80
C LEU A 226 -5.86 -3.72 8.49
N ASP A 227 -6.58 -3.00 9.33
CA ASP A 227 -7.74 -3.50 10.06
C ASP A 227 -9.01 -2.79 9.58
N GLN A 228 -10.11 -3.55 9.58
CA GLN A 228 -11.44 -3.05 9.17
C GLN A 228 -11.45 -2.40 7.78
N GLY A 229 -10.68 -2.98 6.85
CA GLY A 229 -10.51 -2.44 5.52
C GLY A 229 -11.67 -2.73 4.57
N VAL A 230 -11.83 -1.90 3.55
CA VAL A 230 -12.73 -2.18 2.42
C VAL A 230 -12.03 -1.81 1.12
N LEU A 231 -11.94 -2.80 0.22
CA LEU A 231 -11.54 -2.56 -1.16
C LEU A 231 -12.79 -2.24 -1.98
N HIS A 232 -12.96 -0.96 -2.30
CA HIS A 232 -14.13 -0.45 -2.98
C HIS A 232 -14.09 -0.74 -4.48
N GLY A 233 -15.24 -1.14 -5.02
CA GLY A 233 -15.40 -1.38 -6.45
C GLY A 233 -14.84 -2.70 -6.98
N VAL A 234 -14.20 -3.51 -6.14
CA VAL A 234 -13.66 -4.83 -6.50
C VAL A 234 -14.15 -5.88 -5.51
N ASN A 235 -14.85 -6.92 -6.00
CA ASN A 235 -15.23 -8.08 -5.21
C ASN A 235 -14.49 -9.34 -5.69
N LEU A 236 -13.46 -9.76 -4.95
CA LEU A 236 -12.63 -10.92 -5.31
C LEU A 236 -13.42 -12.23 -5.30
N ASN A 237 -14.40 -12.38 -4.39
CA ASN A 237 -15.27 -13.56 -4.35
C ASN A 237 -16.21 -13.61 -5.58
N ALA A 238 -16.67 -12.45 -6.07
CA ALA A 238 -17.53 -12.37 -7.24
C ALA A 238 -16.79 -12.84 -8.50
N VAL A 239 -15.54 -12.40 -8.67
CA VAL A 239 -14.67 -12.84 -9.78
C VAL A 239 -14.59 -14.37 -9.87
N VAL A 240 -14.47 -15.06 -8.73
CA VAL A 240 -14.41 -16.52 -8.68
C VAL A 240 -15.79 -17.16 -8.87
N VAL A 241 -16.83 -16.66 -8.19
CA VAL A 241 -18.18 -17.23 -8.27
C VAL A 241 -18.73 -17.17 -9.70
N ASP A 242 -18.53 -16.06 -10.40
CA ASP A 242 -18.97 -15.88 -11.78
C ASP A 242 -18.25 -16.86 -12.72
N ALA A 243 -16.92 -16.99 -12.54
CA ALA A 243 -16.14 -17.98 -13.28
C ALA A 243 -16.64 -19.40 -13.02
N LEU A 244 -16.81 -19.79 -11.75
CA LEU A 244 -17.26 -21.13 -11.38
C LEU A 244 -18.65 -21.47 -11.91
N ARG A 245 -19.58 -20.51 -11.96
CA ARG A 245 -20.92 -20.74 -12.50
C ARG A 245 -20.86 -21.18 -13.97
N ASP A 246 -20.00 -20.53 -14.75
CA ASP A 246 -19.73 -20.93 -16.13
C ASP A 246 -19.09 -22.34 -16.20
N LYS A 247 -18.08 -22.60 -15.36
CA LYS A 247 -17.30 -23.86 -15.44
C LYS A 247 -18.06 -25.10 -14.96
N LEU A 248 -18.76 -24.98 -13.84
CA LEU A 248 -19.45 -26.10 -13.20
C LEU A 248 -20.63 -26.61 -14.02
N SER A 249 -21.17 -25.80 -14.94
CA SER A 249 -22.18 -26.24 -15.91
C SER A 249 -21.74 -27.48 -16.73
N THR A 250 -20.43 -27.67 -16.92
CA THR A 250 -19.87 -28.79 -17.69
C THR A 250 -19.55 -30.02 -16.85
N VAL A 251 -19.50 -29.88 -15.52
CA VAL A 251 -19.11 -30.90 -14.54
C VAL A 251 -20.08 -30.93 -13.34
N GLU A 252 -21.38 -30.82 -13.61
CA GLU A 252 -22.41 -30.65 -12.58
C GLU A 252 -22.40 -31.79 -11.53
N TYR A 253 -22.02 -33.00 -11.91
CA TYR A 253 -21.90 -34.13 -10.98
C TYR A 253 -20.85 -33.91 -9.87
N LEU A 254 -19.88 -33.01 -10.08
CA LEU A 254 -18.85 -32.64 -9.10
C LEU A 254 -19.42 -31.74 -8.00
N TYR A 255 -20.39 -30.89 -8.36
CA TYR A 255 -21.09 -30.03 -7.42
C TYR A 255 -22.56 -29.85 -7.85
N PRO A 256 -23.43 -30.83 -7.52
CA PRO A 256 -24.84 -30.78 -7.88
C PRO A 256 -25.52 -29.54 -7.30
N ASP A 257 -26.49 -28.98 -8.01
CA ASP A 257 -27.26 -27.79 -7.61
C ASP A 257 -26.37 -26.58 -7.29
N TYR A 258 -25.20 -26.46 -7.95
CA TYR A 258 -24.26 -25.36 -7.71
C TYR A 258 -24.90 -23.98 -7.88
N GLN A 259 -25.93 -23.86 -8.73
CA GLN A 259 -26.67 -22.60 -8.96
C GLN A 259 -27.46 -22.13 -7.73
N GLU A 260 -27.84 -23.04 -6.83
CA GLU A 260 -28.52 -22.73 -5.58
C GLU A 260 -27.53 -22.54 -4.43
N LYS A 261 -26.39 -23.23 -4.47
CA LYS A 261 -25.37 -23.22 -3.41
C LYS A 261 -24.36 -22.08 -3.55
N LEU A 262 -24.07 -21.63 -4.78
CA LEU A 262 -23.25 -20.45 -5.02
C LEU A 262 -24.07 -19.16 -4.83
N PRO A 263 -23.51 -18.11 -4.22
CA PRO A 263 -24.19 -16.83 -4.04
C PRO A 263 -24.69 -16.26 -5.38
N ARG A 264 -25.92 -15.73 -5.41
CA ARG A 264 -26.51 -15.11 -6.61
C ARG A 264 -26.16 -13.64 -6.77
N GLN A 265 -26.08 -12.91 -5.66
CA GLN A 265 -25.71 -11.50 -5.61
C GLN A 265 -24.58 -11.33 -4.61
N LEU A 266 -23.50 -10.69 -5.05
CA LEU A 266 -22.39 -10.29 -4.21
C LEU A 266 -22.31 -8.77 -4.22
N ARG A 267 -21.84 -8.20 -3.11
CA ARG A 267 -21.62 -6.76 -2.99
C ARG A 267 -20.54 -6.33 -3.98
N LYS A 268 -20.49 -5.04 -4.32
CA LYS A 268 -19.45 -4.51 -5.23
C LYS A 268 -18.05 -4.55 -4.59
N ASP A 269 -17.99 -4.48 -3.26
CA ASP A 269 -16.77 -4.30 -2.50
C ASP A 269 -16.28 -5.61 -1.86
N THR A 270 -14.99 -5.66 -1.53
CA THR A 270 -14.39 -6.70 -0.69
C THR A 270 -14.15 -6.15 0.71
N GLU A 271 -14.80 -6.74 1.71
CA GLU A 271 -14.52 -6.43 3.12
C GLU A 271 -13.27 -7.18 3.58
N ILE A 272 -12.34 -6.44 4.19
CA ILE A 272 -11.04 -6.91 4.67
C ILE A 272 -11.08 -6.85 6.19
N SER A 273 -11.23 -8.00 6.85
CA SER A 273 -11.18 -8.02 8.32
C SER A 273 -9.78 -7.72 8.83
N LYS A 274 -8.77 -8.23 8.13
CA LYS A 274 -7.34 -8.00 8.41
C LYS A 274 -6.49 -8.19 7.16
N LEU A 275 -5.46 -7.37 6.99
CA LEU A 275 -4.39 -7.57 6.02
C LEU A 275 -3.05 -7.36 6.72
N ILE A 276 -2.15 -8.34 6.63
CA ILE A 276 -0.78 -8.24 7.15
C ILE A 276 0.18 -8.53 6.00
N ALA A 277 1.07 -7.59 5.69
CA ALA A 277 2.01 -7.71 4.60
C ALA A 277 3.42 -7.29 5.02
N ASP A 278 4.39 -8.18 4.77
CA ASP A 278 5.80 -7.82 4.72
C ASP A 278 6.16 -7.52 3.26
N ALA A 279 6.64 -6.31 3.02
CA ALA A 279 7.06 -5.84 1.72
C ALA A 279 8.53 -5.41 1.73
N LYS A 280 9.11 -5.42 0.55
CA LYS A 280 10.44 -4.88 0.29
C LYS A 280 10.34 -3.84 -0.80
N VAL A 281 11.00 -2.72 -0.59
CA VAL A 281 11.17 -1.66 -1.59
C VAL A 281 12.55 -1.86 -2.21
N GLU A 282 12.59 -2.11 -3.51
CA GLU A 282 13.84 -2.32 -4.24
C GLU A 282 13.65 -1.95 -5.71
N ASN A 283 14.59 -1.20 -6.28
CA ASN A 283 14.63 -0.86 -7.71
C ASN A 283 13.32 -0.24 -8.25
N GLY A 284 12.71 0.67 -7.49
CA GLY A 284 11.44 1.30 -7.88
C GLY A 284 10.20 0.42 -7.72
N GLN A 285 10.33 -0.74 -7.08
CA GLN A 285 9.21 -1.67 -6.89
C GLN A 285 8.93 -1.91 -5.41
N LEU A 286 7.65 -1.92 -5.05
CA LEU A 286 7.18 -2.45 -3.77
C LEU A 286 6.76 -3.91 -4.00
N ILE A 287 7.53 -4.85 -3.45
CA ILE A 287 7.35 -6.29 -3.68
C ILE A 287 6.82 -6.92 -2.39
N MET A 288 5.65 -7.56 -2.47
CA MET A 288 5.02 -8.31 -1.39
C MET A 288 5.00 -9.80 -1.75
N PRO A 289 6.03 -10.57 -1.35
CA PRO A 289 6.15 -11.98 -1.75
C PRO A 289 5.06 -12.85 -1.14
N LYS A 290 4.53 -12.47 0.02
CA LYS A 290 3.38 -13.08 0.66
C LYS A 290 2.73 -12.05 1.57
N PHE A 291 1.41 -11.96 1.55
CA PHE A 291 0.64 -11.27 2.58
C PHE A 291 -0.60 -12.07 2.97
N GLU A 292 -0.98 -11.94 4.23
CA GLU A 292 -2.19 -12.53 4.77
C GLU A 292 -3.34 -11.55 4.57
N PHE A 293 -4.40 -11.99 3.91
CA PHE A 293 -5.57 -11.16 3.63
C PHE A 293 -6.81 -11.93 4.07
N PHE A 294 -7.64 -11.35 4.92
CA PHE A 294 -8.81 -12.04 5.48
C PHE A 294 -10.09 -11.34 5.05
N THR A 295 -11.05 -12.12 4.53
CA THR A 295 -12.42 -11.68 4.26
C THR A 295 -13.36 -12.46 5.16
N GLY A 296 -13.83 -11.86 6.25
CA GLY A 296 -14.54 -12.59 7.31
C GLY A 296 -13.63 -13.63 7.98
N GLU A 297 -14.03 -14.89 7.96
CA GLU A 297 -13.27 -16.03 8.55
C GLU A 297 -12.35 -16.73 7.55
N SER A 298 -12.38 -16.35 6.27
CA SER A 298 -11.60 -17.03 5.22
C SER A 298 -10.31 -16.25 4.93
N GLY A 299 -9.17 -16.93 5.13
CA GLY A 299 -7.87 -16.42 4.70
C GLY A 299 -7.67 -16.58 3.20
N ILE A 300 -7.09 -15.56 2.59
CA ILE A 300 -6.69 -15.49 1.18
C ILE A 300 -5.18 -15.35 1.17
N ASP A 301 -4.52 -16.26 0.46
CA ASP A 301 -3.09 -16.12 0.17
C ASP A 301 -2.92 -15.16 -0.99
N ALA A 302 -2.02 -14.20 -0.85
CA ALA A 302 -1.75 -13.24 -1.91
C ALA A 302 -0.27 -12.91 -2.02
N SER A 303 0.15 -12.57 -3.24
CA SER A 303 1.51 -12.13 -3.54
C SER A 303 1.49 -11.19 -4.74
N GLY A 304 2.44 -10.28 -4.83
CA GLY A 304 2.50 -9.37 -5.97
C GLY A 304 3.50 -8.25 -5.78
N ARG A 305 3.35 -7.24 -6.64
CA ARG A 305 4.20 -6.05 -6.66
C ARG A 305 3.46 -4.85 -7.22
N ILE A 306 3.93 -3.68 -6.81
CA ILE A 306 3.59 -2.38 -7.40
C ILE A 306 4.87 -1.77 -7.96
N ASP A 307 4.80 -1.27 -9.18
CA ASP A 307 5.81 -0.38 -9.75
C ASP A 307 5.53 1.05 -9.27
N LEU A 308 6.46 1.63 -8.50
CA LEU A 308 6.28 2.93 -7.87
C LEU A 308 6.51 4.09 -8.85
N LEU A 309 7.20 3.86 -9.97
CA LEU A 309 7.43 4.87 -11.00
C LEU A 309 6.29 4.87 -12.03
N GLU A 310 5.90 3.70 -12.51
CA GLU A 310 4.84 3.55 -13.51
C GLU A 310 3.43 3.44 -12.90
N GLN A 311 3.35 3.34 -11.56
CA GLN A 311 2.09 3.16 -10.81
C GLN A 311 1.28 1.93 -11.30
N GLY A 312 1.99 0.94 -11.83
CA GLY A 312 1.43 -0.34 -12.27
C GLY A 312 1.41 -1.35 -11.13
N PHE A 313 0.51 -2.33 -11.18
CA PHE A 313 0.49 -3.39 -10.19
C PHE A 313 0.17 -4.76 -10.81
N ASP A 314 0.62 -5.81 -10.14
CA ASP A 314 0.35 -7.20 -10.50
C ASP A 314 0.31 -8.08 -9.25
N TYR A 315 -0.89 -8.53 -8.91
CA TYR A 315 -1.17 -9.37 -7.75
C TYR A 315 -1.83 -10.68 -8.16
N GLN A 316 -1.47 -11.73 -7.43
CA GLN A 316 -2.07 -13.05 -7.51
C GLN A 316 -2.70 -13.37 -6.18
N PHE A 317 -3.96 -13.82 -6.21
CA PHE A 317 -4.76 -14.19 -5.06
C PHE A 317 -5.21 -15.65 -5.18
N GLY A 318 -5.16 -16.37 -4.06
CA GLY A 318 -5.75 -17.69 -3.89
C GLY A 318 -7.01 -17.60 -3.04
N ILE A 319 -8.16 -17.41 -3.68
CA ILE A 319 -9.43 -17.16 -3.01
C ILE A 319 -10.05 -18.47 -2.50
N VAL A 320 -10.45 -18.53 -1.24
CA VAL A 320 -11.20 -19.65 -0.67
C VAL A 320 -12.66 -19.25 -0.52
N LEU A 321 -13.58 -20.05 -1.08
CA LEU A 321 -15.02 -19.76 -1.04
C LEU A 321 -15.72 -20.62 0.02
N SER A 322 -16.29 -19.96 1.04
CA SER A 322 -17.02 -20.64 2.12
C SER A 322 -18.24 -21.44 1.63
N SER A 323 -18.85 -21.06 0.48
CA SER A 323 -19.96 -21.81 -0.14
C SER A 323 -19.56 -23.23 -0.58
N ILE A 324 -18.27 -23.43 -0.89
CA ILE A 324 -17.75 -24.68 -1.46
C ILE A 324 -17.08 -25.56 -0.40
N GLU A 325 -16.81 -25.05 0.81
CA GLU A 325 -16.17 -25.78 1.92
C GLU A 325 -16.87 -27.08 2.33
N ARG A 326 -18.17 -27.23 2.05
CA ARG A 326 -18.92 -28.47 2.30
C ARG A 326 -18.74 -29.54 1.22
N ASN A 327 -18.13 -29.22 0.08
CA ASN A 327 -17.90 -30.17 -1.01
C ASN A 327 -16.65 -31.02 -0.72
N LYS A 328 -16.81 -32.35 -0.69
CA LYS A 328 -15.72 -33.32 -0.43
C LYS A 328 -14.47 -33.10 -1.30
N TYR A 329 -14.64 -32.70 -2.56
CA TYR A 329 -13.56 -32.61 -3.55
C TYR A 329 -13.00 -31.20 -3.74
N LEU A 330 -13.78 -30.19 -3.37
CA LEU A 330 -13.44 -28.77 -3.58
C LEU A 330 -13.19 -28.01 -2.27
N LYS A 331 -13.34 -28.65 -1.10
CA LYS A 331 -12.99 -28.07 0.20
C LYS A 331 -11.52 -27.64 0.24
N GLY A 332 -11.25 -26.44 0.76
CA GLY A 332 -9.91 -25.87 0.88
C GLY A 332 -9.28 -25.46 -0.45
N THR A 333 -10.06 -25.44 -1.53
CA THR A 333 -9.55 -25.03 -2.84
C THR A 333 -9.25 -23.54 -2.84
N ARG A 334 -8.04 -23.20 -3.31
CA ARG A 334 -7.63 -21.83 -3.60
C ARG A 334 -7.87 -21.54 -5.06
N TRP A 335 -8.84 -20.70 -5.34
CA TRP A 335 -9.20 -20.29 -6.69
C TRP A 335 -8.29 -19.14 -7.14
N PRO A 336 -7.50 -19.34 -8.21
CA PRO A 336 -6.52 -18.35 -8.65
C PRO A 336 -7.21 -17.15 -9.33
N VAL A 337 -6.94 -15.96 -8.80
CA VAL A 337 -7.35 -14.67 -9.38
C VAL A 337 -6.10 -13.84 -9.58
N ARG A 338 -5.97 -13.20 -10.75
CA ARG A 338 -4.91 -12.23 -11.01
C ARG A 338 -5.53 -10.84 -11.14
N CYS A 339 -5.02 -9.89 -10.38
CA CYS A 339 -5.39 -8.49 -10.49
C CYS A 339 -4.18 -7.70 -11.00
N ASN A 340 -4.31 -7.04 -12.14
CA ASN A 340 -3.26 -6.19 -12.68
C ASN A 340 -3.81 -4.96 -13.41
N GLY A 341 -2.99 -3.93 -13.53
CA GLY A 341 -3.38 -2.68 -14.18
C GLY A 341 -2.53 -1.51 -13.74
N GLN A 342 -3.02 -0.31 -14.00
CA GLN A 342 -2.51 0.95 -13.46
C GLN A 342 -3.45 1.43 -12.35
N LEU A 343 -2.90 2.05 -11.30
CA LEU A 343 -3.69 2.59 -10.18
C LEU A 343 -4.67 3.68 -10.63
N SER A 344 -4.41 4.37 -11.74
CA SER A 344 -5.33 5.34 -12.36
C SER A 344 -6.46 4.71 -13.20
N GLY A 345 -6.42 3.39 -13.42
CA GLY A 345 -7.41 2.66 -14.23
C GLY A 345 -8.73 2.39 -13.51
N ALA A 346 -9.69 1.81 -14.22
CA ALA A 346 -10.98 1.44 -13.65
C ALA A 346 -10.88 0.16 -12.79
N PRO A 347 -11.23 0.20 -11.49
CA PRO A 347 -11.09 -0.95 -10.59
C PRO A 347 -11.81 -2.22 -11.04
N ALA A 348 -12.98 -2.06 -11.68
CA ALA A 348 -13.79 -3.16 -12.16
C ALA A 348 -13.09 -4.05 -13.21
N ASP A 349 -12.06 -3.54 -13.91
CA ASP A 349 -11.35 -4.25 -14.97
C ASP A 349 -10.04 -4.90 -14.52
N TRP A 350 -9.64 -4.69 -13.27
CA TRP A 350 -8.33 -5.12 -12.77
C TRP A 350 -8.23 -6.62 -12.54
N CYS A 351 -9.28 -7.22 -11.99
CA CYS A 351 -9.23 -8.60 -11.51
C CYS A 351 -9.90 -9.57 -12.48
N ARG A 352 -9.17 -10.62 -12.85
CA ARG A 352 -9.67 -11.72 -13.69
C ARG A 352 -9.34 -13.07 -13.09
N PRO A 353 -10.23 -14.07 -13.22
CA PRO A 353 -9.94 -15.43 -12.81
C PRO A 353 -8.89 -16.06 -13.74
N ASP A 354 -7.97 -16.88 -13.20
CA ASP A 354 -7.14 -17.73 -14.04
C ASP A 354 -7.94 -18.96 -14.50
N ILE A 355 -8.67 -18.77 -15.60
CA ILE A 355 -9.55 -19.77 -16.19
C ILE A 355 -8.84 -21.09 -16.48
N LYS A 356 -7.56 -21.05 -16.87
CA LYS A 356 -6.79 -22.26 -17.20
C LYS A 356 -6.48 -23.04 -15.93
N ALA A 357 -5.97 -22.35 -14.91
CA ALA A 357 -5.66 -22.98 -13.63
C ALA A 357 -6.93 -23.48 -12.93
N MET A 358 -8.01 -22.71 -12.93
CA MET A 358 -9.33 -23.14 -12.42
C MET A 358 -9.84 -24.39 -13.15
N GLY A 359 -9.73 -24.43 -14.48
CA GLY A 359 -10.10 -25.59 -15.29
C GLY A 359 -9.29 -26.85 -14.91
N SER A 360 -7.99 -26.70 -14.67
CA SER A 360 -7.13 -27.79 -14.18
C SER A 360 -7.57 -28.29 -12.80
N ILE A 361 -7.86 -27.38 -11.85
CA ILE A 361 -8.36 -27.72 -10.51
C ILE A 361 -9.66 -28.52 -10.60
N LEU A 362 -10.63 -28.02 -11.37
CA LEU A 362 -11.92 -28.69 -11.56
C LEU A 362 -11.75 -30.04 -12.24
N SER A 363 -10.86 -30.15 -13.24
CA SER A 363 -10.56 -31.39 -13.96
C SER A 363 -10.00 -32.47 -13.02
N GLN A 364 -9.07 -32.09 -12.13
CA GLN A 364 -8.50 -32.99 -11.14
C GLN A 364 -9.55 -33.43 -10.11
N ALA A 365 -10.35 -32.50 -9.58
CA ALA A 365 -11.42 -32.79 -8.64
C ALA A 365 -12.51 -33.69 -9.25
N ALA A 366 -12.90 -33.41 -10.50
CA ALA A 366 -13.83 -34.21 -11.29
C ALA A 366 -13.33 -35.64 -11.52
N SER A 367 -12.05 -35.79 -11.87
CA SER A 367 -11.42 -37.10 -12.06
C SER A 367 -11.44 -37.90 -10.76
N LYS A 368 -11.09 -37.28 -9.63
CA LYS A 368 -11.15 -37.91 -8.30
C LYS A 368 -12.58 -38.33 -7.93
N ALA A 369 -13.57 -37.48 -8.20
CA ALA A 369 -14.97 -37.80 -7.91
C ALA A 369 -15.49 -38.99 -8.74
N ILE A 370 -15.06 -39.12 -9.99
CA ILE A 370 -15.39 -40.29 -10.83
C ILE A 370 -14.77 -41.55 -10.25
N LYS A 371 -13.49 -41.52 -9.87
CA LYS A 371 -12.82 -42.67 -9.25
C LYS A 371 -13.53 -43.14 -7.99
N ASP A 372 -13.88 -42.21 -7.09
CA ASP A 372 -14.56 -42.52 -5.84
C ASP A 372 -15.94 -43.17 -6.10
N LYS A 373 -16.68 -42.69 -7.12
CA LYS A 373 -17.96 -43.30 -7.52
C LYS A 373 -17.78 -44.67 -8.17
N GLY A 374 -16.82 -44.81 -9.10
CA GLY A 374 -16.52 -46.09 -9.74
C GLY A 374 -16.07 -47.16 -8.74
N ALA A 375 -15.20 -46.79 -7.79
CA ALA A 375 -14.79 -47.67 -6.71
C ALA A 375 -15.96 -48.09 -5.80
N ALA A 376 -16.90 -47.18 -5.52
CA ALA A 376 -18.10 -47.51 -4.74
C ALA A 376 -19.06 -48.44 -5.51
N GLU A 377 -19.34 -48.18 -6.79
CA GLU A 377 -20.19 -49.04 -7.62
C GLU A 377 -19.57 -50.42 -7.88
N LEU A 378 -18.25 -50.50 -8.03
CA LEU A 378 -17.52 -51.76 -8.12
C LEU A 378 -17.56 -52.50 -6.78
N GLY A 379 -17.37 -51.81 -5.65
CA GLY A 379 -17.49 -52.40 -4.32
C GLY A 379 -18.88 -52.95 -4.00
N ASP A 380 -19.94 -52.26 -4.43
CA ASP A 380 -21.34 -52.72 -4.25
C ASP A 380 -21.71 -53.89 -5.17
N LYS A 381 -21.16 -53.96 -6.39
CA LYS A 381 -21.36 -55.10 -7.31
C LYS A 381 -20.52 -56.32 -6.92
N VAL A 382 -19.37 -56.09 -6.30
CA VAL A 382 -18.43 -57.11 -5.87
C VAL A 382 -18.68 -57.38 -4.39
N GLY A 383 -19.88 -57.89 -4.09
CA GLY A 383 -20.18 -58.47 -2.77
C GLY A 383 -19.27 -59.68 -2.55
N LEU A 384 -18.22 -59.53 -1.74
CA LEU A 384 -17.19 -60.55 -1.57
C LEU A 384 -17.38 -61.36 -0.30
N GLU A 385 -17.59 -62.67 -0.48
CA GLU A 385 -17.03 -63.70 0.40
C GLU A 385 -15.52 -63.84 0.15
N ALA A 386 -14.78 -64.34 1.15
CA ALA A 386 -13.43 -63.86 1.47
C ALA A 386 -12.22 -64.55 0.80
N GLU A 387 -12.36 -65.35 -0.27
CA GLU A 387 -11.23 -66.19 -0.75
C GLU A 387 -10.41 -65.67 -1.94
N ASP A 388 -10.86 -64.69 -2.74
CA ASP A 388 -10.10 -64.20 -3.93
C ASP A 388 -9.60 -62.75 -3.81
N ARG A 389 -9.09 -62.37 -2.64
CA ARG A 389 -8.88 -60.97 -2.25
C ARG A 389 -7.65 -60.26 -2.85
N GLU A 390 -6.70 -60.98 -3.44
CA GLU A 390 -5.50 -60.38 -4.06
C GLU A 390 -5.62 -60.25 -5.58
N GLN A 391 -6.05 -61.28 -6.30
CA GLN A 391 -6.22 -61.21 -7.76
C GLN A 391 -7.34 -60.26 -8.18
N LEU A 392 -8.43 -60.16 -7.41
CA LEU A 392 -9.46 -59.15 -7.66
C LEU A 392 -9.00 -57.73 -7.38
N LYS A 393 -8.03 -57.50 -6.47
CA LYS A 393 -7.53 -56.13 -6.24
C LYS A 393 -6.76 -55.62 -7.43
N ASP A 394 -5.91 -56.45 -8.01
CA ASP A 394 -5.13 -56.07 -9.20
C ASP A 394 -6.05 -55.86 -10.40
N GLU A 395 -7.05 -56.73 -10.62
CA GLU A 395 -7.99 -56.58 -11.74
C GLU A 395 -8.97 -55.39 -11.56
N VAL A 396 -9.40 -55.13 -10.33
CA VAL A 396 -10.21 -53.94 -9.98
C VAL A 396 -9.39 -52.68 -10.11
N GLN A 397 -8.12 -52.69 -9.70
CA GLN A 397 -7.22 -51.55 -9.80
C GLN A 397 -6.85 -51.25 -11.25
N GLU A 398 -6.58 -52.27 -12.08
CA GLU A 398 -6.31 -52.12 -13.50
C GLU A 398 -7.54 -51.58 -14.26
N LYS A 399 -8.76 -52.05 -13.90
CA LYS A 399 -10.01 -51.49 -14.45
C LYS A 399 -10.27 -50.06 -13.99
N LEU A 400 -9.96 -49.72 -12.73
CA LEU A 400 -10.03 -48.35 -12.20
C LEU A 400 -9.06 -47.43 -12.93
N GLU A 401 -7.82 -47.87 -13.18
CA GLU A 401 -6.81 -47.13 -13.92
C GLU A 401 -7.20 -46.94 -15.39
N ALA A 402 -7.78 -47.97 -16.03
CA ALA A 402 -8.27 -47.89 -17.41
C ALA A 402 -9.49 -46.96 -17.55
N GLU A 403 -10.45 -47.02 -16.62
CA GLU A 403 -11.58 -46.08 -16.60
C GLU A 403 -11.14 -44.65 -16.26
N GLU A 404 -10.17 -44.49 -15.36
CA GLU A 404 -9.54 -43.21 -15.04
C GLU A 404 -8.91 -42.59 -16.28
N GLU A 405 -8.08 -43.33 -17.01
CA GLU A 405 -7.42 -42.81 -18.22
C GLU A 405 -8.44 -42.47 -19.30
N ARG A 406 -9.54 -43.23 -19.40
CA ARG A 406 -10.63 -42.94 -20.33
C ARG A 406 -11.42 -41.70 -19.92
N ALA A 407 -11.69 -41.53 -18.63
CA ALA A 407 -12.37 -40.35 -18.08
C ALA A 407 -11.50 -39.10 -18.23
N LYS A 408 -10.21 -39.18 -17.87
CA LYS A 408 -9.22 -38.11 -18.08
C LYS A 408 -9.14 -37.71 -19.55
N ARG A 409 -9.00 -38.65 -20.48
CA ARG A 409 -8.95 -38.33 -21.92
C ARG A 409 -10.21 -37.63 -22.40
N LYS A 410 -11.40 -38.10 -22.01
CA LYS A 410 -12.66 -37.44 -22.38
C LYS A 410 -12.80 -36.04 -21.77
N LEU A 411 -12.32 -35.86 -20.54
CA LEU A 411 -12.35 -34.59 -19.84
C LEU A 411 -11.33 -33.61 -20.45
N GLN A 412 -10.13 -34.10 -20.77
CA GLN A 412 -9.05 -33.36 -21.40
C GLN A 412 -9.41 -32.95 -22.84
N ASP A 413 -10.04 -33.83 -23.63
CA ASP A 413 -10.57 -33.48 -24.96
C ASP A 413 -11.65 -32.38 -24.88
N LYS A 414 -12.51 -32.43 -23.85
CA LYS A 414 -13.49 -31.36 -23.60
C LYS A 414 -12.81 -30.07 -23.16
N LEU A 415 -11.76 -30.14 -22.34
CA LEU A 415 -10.98 -29.01 -21.85
C LEU A 415 -10.13 -28.35 -22.97
N ASP A 416 -9.53 -29.14 -23.86
CA ASP A 416 -8.68 -28.66 -24.96
C ASP A 416 -9.49 -28.01 -26.08
N LYS A 417 -10.70 -28.53 -26.37
CA LYS A 417 -11.67 -27.84 -27.23
C LYS A 417 -12.15 -26.51 -26.64
N TRP A 418 -11.99 -26.36 -25.34
CA TRP A 418 -12.53 -25.27 -24.55
C TRP A 418 -11.49 -24.18 -24.23
N LEU A 419 -10.21 -24.53 -24.10
CA LEU A 419 -9.08 -23.59 -24.03
C LEU A 419 -8.77 -22.86 -25.35
N LYS A 420 -9.33 -23.35 -26.46
CA LYS A 420 -9.23 -22.76 -27.81
C LYS A 420 -10.35 -21.77 -28.15
N ARG A 421 -11.34 -21.60 -27.26
CA ARG A 421 -12.34 -20.52 -27.30
C ARG A 421 -11.97 -19.48 -26.26
#